data_AF-A0A0K2V6J5-F1
#
_entry.id   AF-A0A0K2V6J5-F1
#
_cell.length_a   1.000
_cell.length_b   1.000
_cell.length_c   1.000
_cell.angle_alpha   90.00
_cell.angle_beta   90.00
_cell.angle_gamma   90.00
#
_symmetry.space_group_name_H-M   'P 1'
#
loop_
_entity.id
_entity.type
_entity.pdbx_description
1 polymer ?
#
loop_
_entity_poly.entity_id
_entity_poly.type
_entity_poly.pdbx_seq_one_letter_code
_entity_poly.pdbx_strand_id
1 'polypeptide(L)'
;MTDDWYLFSFQLLVAGTCIGSLFTYLIRNLVCKARNEVECKVVLITGCDSGIGHELARHLDSLGFHVFAGCLDTGSEGAQRLRIESSPFLRLVNMDVTKEDHVKHAIHYITENLPAGESG
;
A
#
# COMPACT_ATOMS: atom_id res chain seq x y z
N MET A 1 39.04 7.51 -43.57
CA MET A 1 37.64 7.39 -44.07
C MET A 1 36.87 6.27 -43.37
N THR A 2 37.53 5.22 -42.88
CA THR A 2 36.91 4.13 -42.10
C THR A 2 36.74 4.46 -40.61
N ASP A 3 37.60 5.28 -40.02
CA ASP A 3 37.62 5.55 -38.58
C ASP A 3 36.42 6.38 -38.09
N ASP A 4 35.96 7.34 -38.90
CA ASP A 4 34.77 8.16 -38.62
C ASP A 4 33.49 7.31 -38.57
N TRP A 5 33.41 6.28 -39.43
CA TRP A 5 32.27 5.36 -39.48
C TRP A 5 32.20 4.49 -38.22
N TYR A 6 33.35 4.06 -37.68
CA TYR A 6 33.40 3.29 -36.43
C TYR A 6 32.98 4.14 -35.21
N LEU A 7 33.44 5.39 -35.14
CA LEU A 7 33.06 6.31 -34.05
C LEU A 7 31.55 6.60 -34.06
N PHE A 8 30.98 6.87 -35.23
CA PHE A 8 29.53 7.10 -35.37
C PHE A 8 28.71 5.84 -35.01
N SER A 9 29.17 4.67 -35.46
CA SER A 9 28.54 3.38 -35.13
C SER A 9 28.58 3.06 -33.64
N PHE A 10 29.71 3.32 -32.97
CA PHE A 10 29.86 3.15 -31.53
C PHE A 10 28.93 4.09 -30.75
N GLN A 11 28.81 5.34 -31.19
CA GLN A 11 27.95 6.33 -30.56
C GLN A 11 26.45 5.98 -30.68
N LEU A 12 26.02 5.44 -31.84
CA LEU A 12 24.66 4.93 -32.02
C LEU A 12 24.36 3.70 -31.14
N LEU A 13 25.33 2.80 -30.97
CA LEU A 13 25.17 1.62 -30.12
C LEU A 13 25.03 2.02 -28.65
N VAL A 14 25.88 2.93 -28.17
CA VAL A 14 25.78 3.47 -26.80
C VAL A 14 24.46 4.18 -26.59
N ALA A 15 24.08 5.11 -27.48
CA ALA A 15 22.81 5.82 -27.39
C ALA A 15 21.60 4.88 -27.40
N GLY A 16 21.62 3.86 -28.26
CA GLY A 16 20.57 2.84 -28.33
C GLY A 16 20.41 2.06 -27.02
N THR A 17 21.52 1.65 -26.39
CA THR A 17 21.46 0.96 -25.09
C THR A 17 20.97 1.87 -23.95
N CYS A 18 21.35 3.15 -23.95
CA CYS A 18 20.88 4.13 -22.97
C CYS A 18 19.37 4.40 -23.13
N ILE A 19 18.90 4.60 -24.36
CA ILE A 19 17.47 4.82 -24.65
C ILE A 19 16.66 3.56 -24.32
N GLY A 20 17.15 2.38 -24.73
CA GLY A 20 16.50 1.11 -24.44
C GLY A 20 16.40 0.82 -22.95
N SER A 21 17.47 1.08 -22.18
CA SER A 21 17.45 0.89 -20.72
C SER A 21 16.53 1.89 -20.02
N LEU A 22 16.54 3.16 -20.42
CA LEU A 22 15.61 4.17 -19.90
C LEU A 22 14.15 3.82 -20.22
N PHE A 23 13.87 3.43 -21.45
CA PHE A 23 12.53 3.01 -21.85
C PHE A 23 12.08 1.78 -21.06
N THR A 24 12.95 0.78 -20.91
CA THR A 24 12.65 -0.41 -20.09
C THR A 24 12.43 -0.05 -18.62
N TYR A 25 13.21 0.86 -18.06
CA TYR A 25 13.03 1.37 -16.70
C TYR A 25 11.69 2.09 -16.53
N LEU A 26 11.32 2.96 -17.47
CA LEU A 26 10.05 3.67 -17.46
C LEU A 26 8.86 2.72 -17.62
N ILE A 27 8.92 1.77 -18.55
CA ILE A 27 7.88 0.75 -18.72
C ILE A 27 7.77 -0.11 -17.46
N ARG A 28 8.88 -0.53 -16.85
CA ARG A 28 8.85 -1.24 -15.55
C ARG A 28 8.19 -0.41 -14.45
N ASN A 29 8.55 0.86 -14.33
CA ASN A 29 7.98 1.76 -13.32
C ASN A 29 6.46 1.95 -13.53
N LEU A 30 6.02 2.07 -14.79
CA LEU A 30 4.60 2.22 -15.14
C LEU A 30 3.81 0.91 -14.97
N VAL A 31 4.37 -0.23 -15.38
CA VAL A 31 3.73 -1.56 -15.25
C VAL A 31 3.68 -2.01 -13.79
N CYS A 32 4.74 -1.80 -13.00
CA CYS A 32 4.72 -2.10 -11.57
C CYS A 32 3.71 -1.22 -10.83
N LYS A 33 3.55 0.05 -11.24
CA LYS A 33 2.52 0.94 -10.69
C LYS A 33 1.10 0.49 -11.07
N ALA A 34 0.90 -0.01 -12.29
CA ALA A 34 -0.39 -0.52 -12.77
C ALA A 34 -0.74 -1.92 -12.24
N ARG A 35 0.26 -2.75 -11.89
CA ARG A 35 0.10 -4.12 -11.40
C ARG A 35 -0.10 -4.20 -9.89
N ASN A 36 -0.23 -3.07 -9.19
CA ASN A 36 -0.76 -3.08 -7.83
C ASN A 36 -2.27 -3.40 -7.86
N GLU A 37 -2.61 -4.66 -8.17
CA GLU A 37 -3.89 -5.32 -7.81
C GLU A 37 -4.11 -5.40 -6.28
N VAL A 38 -3.32 -4.64 -5.53
CA VAL A 38 -3.41 -4.45 -4.09
C VAL A 38 -4.49 -3.42 -3.75
N GLU A 39 -4.85 -2.55 -4.70
CA GLU A 39 -5.88 -1.51 -4.54
C GLU A 39 -7.25 -2.03 -4.11
N CYS A 40 -7.49 -3.34 -4.12
CA CYS A 40 -8.76 -3.94 -3.70
C CYS A 40 -8.66 -4.87 -2.49
N LYS A 41 -7.48 -5.07 -1.88
CA LYS A 41 -7.34 -6.03 -0.78
C LYS A 41 -7.67 -5.39 0.55
N VAL A 42 -8.58 -6.04 1.29
CA VAL A 42 -8.97 -5.65 2.64
C VAL A 42 -8.17 -6.42 3.68
N VAL A 43 -7.70 -5.74 4.72
CA VAL A 43 -7.01 -6.36 5.86
C VAL A 43 -7.52 -5.79 7.18
N LEU A 44 -7.67 -6.66 8.18
CA LEU A 44 -7.88 -6.28 9.58
C LEU A 44 -6.57 -6.52 10.35
N ILE A 45 -6.07 -5.50 11.03
CA ILE A 45 -4.91 -5.60 11.92
C ILE A 45 -5.38 -5.30 13.34
N THR A 46 -5.02 -6.12 14.31
CA THR A 46 -5.30 -5.88 15.73
C THR A 46 -4.08 -5.29 16.43
N GLY A 47 -4.30 -4.42 17.42
CA GLY A 47 -3.21 -3.83 18.21
C GLY A 47 -2.50 -2.70 17.49
N CYS A 48 -3.25 -1.81 16.83
CA CYS A 48 -2.70 -0.72 16.02
C CYS A 48 -2.40 0.58 16.80
N ASP A 49 -2.62 0.60 18.11
CA ASP A 49 -2.36 1.77 18.95
C ASP A 49 -0.86 2.13 19.00
N SER A 50 0.05 1.16 18.85
CA SER A 50 1.50 1.43 18.88
C SER A 50 2.32 0.28 18.28
N GLY A 51 3.64 0.48 18.19
CA GLY A 51 4.59 -0.58 17.85
C GLY A 51 4.41 -1.16 16.45
N ILE A 52 4.53 -2.48 16.34
CA ILE A 52 4.51 -3.20 15.05
C ILE A 52 3.16 -3.09 14.37
N GLY A 53 2.05 -3.21 15.11
CA GLY A 53 0.71 -3.12 14.53
C GLY A 53 0.45 -1.75 13.89
N HIS A 54 0.89 -0.69 14.56
CA HIS A 54 0.80 0.68 14.05
C HIS A 54 1.59 0.86 12.74
N GLU A 55 2.87 0.45 12.74
CA GLU A 55 3.73 0.60 11.56
C GLU A 55 3.25 -0.29 10.40
N LEU A 56 2.78 -1.50 10.69
CA LEU A 56 2.22 -2.41 9.70
C LEU A 56 0.97 -1.82 9.05
N ALA A 57 0.06 -1.25 9.86
CA ALA A 57 -1.15 -0.62 9.34
C ALA A 57 -0.82 0.55 8.41
N ARG A 58 0.12 1.41 8.81
CA ARG A 58 0.61 2.52 7.97
C ARG A 58 1.29 2.02 6.70
N HIS A 59 2.10 0.97 6.80
CA HIS A 59 2.80 0.42 5.65
C HIS A 59 1.83 -0.18 4.63
N LEU A 60 0.87 -1.00 5.06
CA LEU A 60 -0.11 -1.59 4.15
C LEU A 60 -1.03 -0.53 3.54
N ASP A 61 -1.42 0.49 4.30
CA ASP A 61 -2.14 1.64 3.75
C ASP A 61 -1.32 2.34 2.65
N SER A 62 -0.02 2.54 2.85
CA SER A 62 0.88 3.13 1.83
C SER A 62 1.03 2.28 0.56
N LEU A 63 0.78 0.97 0.66
CA LEU A 63 0.78 0.04 -0.46
C LEU A 63 -0.57 -0.03 -1.19
N GLY A 64 -1.59 0.66 -0.70
CA GLY A 64 -2.93 0.73 -1.30
C GLY A 64 -3.93 -0.29 -0.76
N PHE A 65 -3.66 -0.94 0.37
CA PHE A 65 -4.65 -1.81 1.02
C PHE A 65 -5.75 -1.00 1.70
N HIS A 66 -6.95 -1.57 1.75
CA HIS A 66 -8.01 -1.12 2.65
C HIS A 66 -7.76 -1.68 4.04
N VAL A 67 -7.27 -0.85 4.96
CA VAL A 67 -6.86 -1.28 6.30
C VAL A 67 -7.92 -0.95 7.34
N PHE A 68 -8.43 -1.97 8.02
CA PHE A 68 -9.15 -1.81 9.28
C PHE A 68 -8.18 -1.98 10.44
N ALA A 69 -7.86 -0.88 11.11
CA ALA A 69 -6.92 -0.83 12.23
C ALA A 69 -7.67 -0.97 13.56
N GLY A 70 -7.63 -2.17 14.12
CA GLY A 70 -8.17 -2.52 15.44
C GLY A 70 -7.32 -1.93 16.56
N CYS A 71 -7.88 -0.98 17.29
CA CYS A 71 -7.28 -0.32 18.44
C CYS A 71 -8.12 -0.59 19.69
N LEU A 72 -7.48 -0.67 20.86
CA LEU A 72 -8.19 -0.83 22.14
C LEU A 72 -9.04 0.41 22.44
N ASP A 73 -8.51 1.59 22.11
CA ASP A 73 -9.20 2.87 22.16
C ASP A 73 -8.87 3.67 20.90
N THR A 74 -9.86 3.87 20.04
CA THR A 74 -9.70 4.70 18.83
C THR A 74 -9.43 6.18 19.13
N GLY A 75 -9.68 6.66 20.35
CA GLY A 75 -9.33 7.99 20.83
C GLY A 75 -7.89 8.11 21.36
N SER A 76 -7.14 7.01 21.41
CA SER A 76 -5.74 7.02 21.88
C SER A 76 -4.87 7.90 20.99
N GLU A 77 -3.79 8.46 21.56
CA GLU A 77 -2.83 9.29 20.81
C GLU A 77 -2.28 8.52 19.60
N GLY A 78 -1.94 7.25 19.77
CA GLY A 78 -1.41 6.41 18.71
C GLY A 78 -2.43 6.07 17.62
N ALA A 79 -3.69 5.84 17.98
CA ALA A 79 -4.76 5.62 17.00
C ALA A 79 -5.05 6.90 16.20
N GLN A 80 -5.11 8.06 16.87
CA GLN A 80 -5.32 9.34 16.19
C GLN A 80 -4.13 9.71 15.29
N ARG A 81 -2.91 9.46 15.75
CA ARG A 81 -1.71 9.61 14.94
C ARG A 81 -1.76 8.72 13.70
N LEU A 82 -2.14 7.44 13.86
CA LEU A 82 -2.29 6.53 12.72
C LEU A 82 -3.29 7.06 11.70
N ARG A 83 -4.43 7.58 12.16
CA ARG A 83 -5.47 8.16 11.30
C ARG A 83 -4.99 9.41 10.54
N ILE A 84 -4.16 10.24 11.16
CA ILE A 84 -3.63 11.47 10.52
C ILE A 84 -2.52 11.12 9.52
N GLU A 85 -1.68 10.14 9.82
CA GLU A 85 -0.54 9.75 8.98
C GLU A 85 -0.94 8.86 7.79
N SER A 86 -2.15 8.31 7.79
CA SER A 86 -2.62 7.34 6.78
C SER A 86 -3.61 7.94 5.78
N SER A 87 -3.85 7.21 4.70
CA SER A 87 -4.82 7.56 3.67
C SER A 87 -6.27 7.46 4.17
N PRO A 88 -7.25 7.99 3.42
CA PRO A 88 -8.67 7.82 3.73
C PRO A 88 -9.16 6.36 3.69
N PHE A 89 -8.36 5.43 3.16
CA PHE A 89 -8.72 4.01 3.08
C PHE A 89 -8.46 3.26 4.40
N LEU A 90 -7.62 3.80 5.28
CA LEU A 90 -7.45 3.28 6.63
C LEU A 90 -8.59 3.73 7.54
N ARG A 91 -9.22 2.76 8.22
CA ARG A 91 -10.30 2.99 9.17
C ARG A 91 -9.94 2.43 10.53
N LEU A 92 -10.10 3.26 11.56
CA LEU A 92 -9.95 2.81 12.95
C LEU A 92 -11.17 2.00 13.37
N VAL A 93 -10.94 0.89 14.08
CA VAL A 93 -11.97 0.02 14.64
C VAL A 93 -11.70 -0.15 16.12
N ASN A 94 -12.68 0.17 16.97
CA ASN A 94 -12.54 -0.02 18.41
C ASN A 94 -12.74 -1.51 18.74
N MET A 95 -11.66 -2.20 19.11
CA MET A 95 -11.65 -3.65 19.25
C MET A 95 -10.80 -4.09 20.45
N ASP A 96 -11.48 -4.53 21.49
CA ASP A 96 -10.87 -5.26 22.60
C ASP A 96 -11.02 -6.75 22.33
N VAL A 97 -9.93 -7.41 21.92
CA VAL A 97 -9.95 -8.83 21.55
C VAL A 97 -10.32 -9.76 22.70
N THR A 98 -10.29 -9.27 23.95
CA THR A 98 -10.69 -10.03 25.13
C THR A 98 -12.20 -10.03 25.36
N LYS A 99 -12.95 -9.16 24.65
CA LYS A 99 -14.40 -9.00 24.78
C LYS A 99 -15.10 -9.46 23.51
N GLU A 100 -15.88 -10.52 23.61
CA GLU A 100 -16.59 -11.10 22.47
C GLU A 100 -17.55 -10.09 21.80
N ASP A 101 -18.21 -9.23 22.59
CA ASP A 101 -19.10 -8.20 22.06
C ASP A 101 -18.36 -7.16 21.21
N HIS A 102 -17.13 -6.80 21.59
CA HIS A 102 -16.30 -5.90 20.80
C HIS A 102 -15.88 -6.56 19.48
N VAL A 103 -15.54 -7.85 19.51
CA VAL A 103 -15.20 -8.61 18.30
C VAL A 103 -16.40 -8.70 17.36
N LYS A 104 -17.60 -8.99 17.86
CA LYS A 104 -18.85 -9.01 17.07
C LYS A 104 -19.14 -7.65 16.45
N HIS A 105 -18.98 -6.57 17.21
CA HIS A 105 -19.17 -5.22 16.70
C HIS A 105 -18.15 -4.86 15.61
N ALA A 106 -16.89 -5.24 15.79
CA ALA A 106 -15.84 -5.05 14.78
C ALA A 106 -16.16 -5.80 13.48
N ILE A 107 -16.61 -7.07 13.57
CA ILE A 107 -17.04 -7.84 12.40
C ILE A 107 -18.16 -7.12 11.66
N HIS A 108 -19.23 -6.73 12.39
CA HIS A 108 -20.36 -6.01 11.81
C HIS A 108 -19.90 -4.72 11.10
N TYR A 109 -19.09 -3.90 11.78
CA TYR A 109 -18.57 -2.67 11.23
C TYR A 109 -17.75 -2.91 9.96
N ILE A 110 -16.87 -3.93 9.95
CA ILE A 110 -16.03 -4.24 8.79
C ILE A 110 -16.92 -4.67 7.61
N THR A 111 -17.85 -5.60 7.83
CA THR A 111 -18.76 -6.11 6.80
C THR A 111 -19.58 -5.00 6.14
N GLU A 112 -20.07 -4.03 6.91
CA GLU A 112 -20.83 -2.88 6.38
C GLU A 112 -19.97 -1.90 5.58
N ASN A 113 -18.64 -1.95 5.75
CA ASN A 113 -17.71 -0.98 5.21
C ASN A 113 -16.71 -1.58 4.22
N LEU A 114 -16.94 -2.81 3.77
CA LEU A 114 -16.16 -3.44 2.70
C LEU A 114 -16.34 -2.66 1.38
N PRO A 115 -15.28 -2.53 0.57
CA PRO A 115 -15.39 -2.00 -0.77
C PRO A 115 -16.27 -2.90 -1.66
N ALA A 116 -16.97 -2.30 -2.62
CA ALA A 116 -17.94 -2.99 -3.46
C ALA A 116 -17.30 -4.15 -4.25
N GLY A 117 -17.80 -5.37 -4.05
CA GLY A 117 -17.33 -6.58 -4.73
C GLY A 117 -16.59 -7.58 -3.83
N GLU A 118 -16.25 -7.22 -2.59
CA GLU A 118 -15.64 -8.12 -1.61
C GLU A 118 -16.74 -8.73 -0.71
N SER A 119 -16.76 -10.05 -0.55
CA SER A 119 -17.62 -10.74 0.44
C SER A 119 -16.75 -11.20 1.61
N GLY A 120 -17.08 -10.72 2.82
CA GLY A 120 -16.39 -11.06 4.08
C GLY A 120 -16.82 -12.40 4.67
#